data_AF-A0A7H8KFK8-F1
#
_entry.id   AF-A0A7H8KFK8-F1
#
_cell.length_a   1.000
_cell.length_b   1.000
_cell.length_c   1.000
_cell.angle_alpha   90.00
_cell.angle_beta   90.00
_cell.angle_gamma   90.00
#
_symmetry.space_group_name_H-M   'P 1'
#
loop_
_entity.id
_entity.type
_entity.pdbx_description
1 polymer ?
#
loop_
_entity_poly.entity_id
_entity_poly.type
_entity_poly.pdbx_seq_one_letter_code
_entity_poly.pdbx_strand_id
1 'polypeptide(L)' 'MPAPKLPADLIKKLRKLAEQYEQDHRTGPYTESTVGSRVGHANRFIDYLEGRYDPKTDFRKRIVP' A
#
# COMPACT_ATOMS: atom_id res chain seq x y z
N MET A 1 -15.07 -7.30 9.88
CA MET A 1 -13.93 -6.85 9.05
C MET A 1 -14.48 -6.27 7.77
N PRO A 2 -13.94 -5.17 7.23
CA PRO A 2 -14.39 -4.65 5.93
C PRO A 2 -14.23 -5.74 4.87
N ALA A 3 -15.22 -5.89 3.98
CA ALA A 3 -15.11 -6.82 2.86
C ALA A 3 -14.04 -6.32 1.86
N PRO A 4 -13.28 -7.23 1.23
CA PRO A 4 -12.42 -6.88 0.11
C PRO A 4 -13.24 -6.17 -0.98
N LYS A 5 -12.68 -5.09 -1.53
CA LYS A 5 -13.29 -4.30 -2.62
C LYS A 5 -12.99 -4.89 -3.98
N LEU A 6 -11.98 -5.74 -4.07
CA LEU A 6 -11.58 -6.47 -5.27
C LEU A 6 -11.43 -7.97 -4.96
N PRO A 7 -11.61 -8.83 -5.97
CA PRO A 7 -11.22 -10.24 -5.92
C PRO A 7 -9.78 -10.46 -5.44
N ALA A 8 -9.55 -11.58 -4.73
CA ALA A 8 -8.26 -11.90 -4.14
C ALA A 8 -7.14 -12.08 -5.19
N ASP A 9 -7.46 -12.60 -6.37
CA ASP A 9 -6.51 -12.75 -7.47
C ASP A 9 -6.05 -11.40 -8.03
N LEU A 10 -6.95 -10.40 -8.12
CA LEU A 10 -6.60 -9.03 -8.49
C LEU A 10 -5.74 -8.37 -7.42
N ILE A 11 -6.05 -8.55 -6.14
CA ILE A 11 -5.22 -8.04 -5.04
C ILE A 11 -3.81 -8.64 -5.11
N LYS A 12 -3.69 -9.95 -5.38
CA LYS A 12 -2.39 -10.61 -5.55
C LYS A 12 -1.60 -10.03 -6.73
N LYS A 13 -2.26 -9.70 -7.85
CA LYS A 13 -1.62 -9.02 -8.99
C LYS A 13 -1.16 -7.61 -8.61
N LEU A 14 -1.98 -6.85 -7.88
CA LEU A 14 -1.63 -5.50 -7.41
C LEU A 14 -0.42 -5.51 -6.46
N ARG A 15 -0.31 -6.50 -5.56
CA ARG A 15 0.86 -6.65 -4.69
C ARG A 15 2.15 -6.87 -5.49
N LYS A 16 2.13 -7.75 -6.49
CA LYS A 16 3.27 -7.95 -7.40
C LYS A 16 3.65 -6.67 -8.15
N LEU A 17 2.65 -5.92 -8.62
CA LEU A 17 2.90 -4.63 -9.28
C LEU A 17 3.45 -3.58 -8.31
N ALA A 18 3.04 -3.59 -7.04
CA ALA A 18 3.60 -2.70 -6.02
C ALA A 18 5.06 -3.06 -5.67
N GLU A 19 5.41 -4.34 -5.65
CA GLU A 19 6.80 -4.80 -5.51
C GLU A 19 7.66 -4.31 -6.69
N GLN A 20 7.18 -4.44 -7.92
CA GLN A 20 7.88 -3.90 -9.10
C GLN A 20 8.00 -2.38 -9.03
N TYR A 21 6.92 -1.69 -8.65
CA TYR A 21 6.91 -0.24 -8.48
C TYR A 21 7.94 0.24 -7.43
N GLU A 22 8.11 -0.50 -6.34
CA GLU A 22 9.16 -0.25 -5.35
C GLU A 22 10.56 -0.45 -5.94
N GLN A 23 10.80 -1.54 -6.67
CA GLN A 23 12.09 -1.81 -7.30
C GLN A 23 12.47 -0.71 -8.30
N ASP A 24 11.53 -0.27 -9.14
CA ASP A 24 11.75 0.80 -10.11
C ASP A 24 12.08 2.13 -9.40
N HIS A 25 11.46 2.42 -8.25
CA HIS A 25 11.78 3.60 -7.45
C HIS A 25 13.15 3.53 -6.78
N ARG A 26 13.54 2.35 -6.26
CA ARG A 26 14.85 2.13 -5.61
C ARG A 26 16.01 2.17 -6.60
N THR A 27 15.79 1.74 -7.83
CA THR A 27 16.80 1.75 -8.90
C THR A 27 16.84 3.06 -9.69
N GLY A 28 15.79 3.89 -9.57
CA GLY A 28 15.71 5.21 -10.16
C GLY A 28 16.43 6.30 -9.36
N PRO A 29 16.34 7.58 -9.80
CA PRO A 29 17.06 8.70 -9.19
C PRO A 29 16.40 9.24 -7.90
N TYR A 30 15.59 8.43 -7.21
CA TYR A 30 14.82 8.86 -6.05
C TYR A 30 15.59 8.68 -4.74
N THR A 31 15.37 9.60 -3.80
CA THR A 31 15.87 9.43 -2.42
C THR A 31 15.05 8.37 -1.69
N GLU A 32 15.65 7.68 -0.71
CA GLU A 32 14.96 6.70 0.15
C GLU A 32 13.70 7.28 0.81
N SER A 33 13.72 8.56 1.22
CA SER A 33 12.53 9.22 1.80
C SER A 33 11.38 9.34 0.79
N THR A 34 11.72 9.65 -0.47
CA THR A 34 10.73 9.71 -1.55
C THR A 34 10.20 8.31 -1.87
N VAL A 35 11.09 7.31 -1.97
CA VAL A 35 10.69 5.91 -2.18
C VAL A 35 9.73 5.46 -1.08
N GLY A 36 10.10 5.65 0.19
CA GLY A 36 9.29 5.27 1.34
C GLY A 36 7.88 5.91 1.32
N SER A 37 7.78 7.19 0.96
CA SER A 37 6.48 7.87 0.86
C SER A 37 5.62 7.31 -0.28
N ARG A 38 6.21 7.09 -1.47
CA ARG A 38 5.50 6.59 -2.65
C ARG A 38 5.02 5.15 -2.46
N VAL A 39 5.92 4.28 -2.01
CA VAL A 39 5.63 2.87 -1.72
C VAL A 39 4.63 2.76 -0.57
N GLY A 40 4.78 3.59 0.47
CA GLY A 40 3.84 3.66 1.58
C GLY A 40 2.42 3.98 1.13
N HIS A 41 2.23 4.97 0.25
CA HIS A 41 0.92 5.30 -0.32
C HIS A 41 0.35 4.17 -1.19
N ALA A 42 1.16 3.56 -2.05
CA ALA A 42 0.73 2.44 -2.89
C ALA A 42 0.22 1.26 -2.03
N ASN A 43 1.00 0.87 -1.02
CA ASN A 43 0.63 -0.21 -0.10
C ASN A 43 -0.63 0.12 0.70
N ARG A 44 -0.77 1.36 1.20
CA ARG A 44 -1.97 1.80 1.92
C ARG A 44 -3.23 1.71 1.05
N PHE A 45 -3.10 2.03 -0.23
CA PHE A 45 -4.22 1.91 -1.17
C PHE A 45 -4.59 0.45 -1.43
N ILE A 46 -3.60 -0.44 -1.58
CA ILE A 46 -3.87 -1.88 -1.69
C ILE A 46 -4.51 -2.43 -0.41
N ASP A 47 -4.07 -2.00 0.77
CA ASP A 47 -4.69 -2.37 2.05
C ASP A 47 -6.16 -1.92 2.09
N TYR A 48 -6.49 -0.75 1.53
CA TYR A 48 -7.87 -0.28 1.41
C TYR A 48 -8.71 -1.18 0.49
N LEU A 49 -8.13 -1.62 -0.62
CA LEU A 49 -8.79 -2.54 -1.57
C LEU A 49 -8.95 -3.94 -0.97
N GLU A 50 -8.01 -4.38 -0.14
CA GLU A 50 -8.05 -5.64 0.60
C GLU A 50 -9.00 -5.59 1.81
N GLY A 51 -9.50 -4.41 2.18
CA GLY A 51 -10.36 -4.22 3.35
C GLY A 51 -9.60 -4.20 4.69
N ARG A 52 -8.27 -4.10 4.65
CA ARG A 52 -7.37 -4.03 5.82
C ARG A 52 -7.16 -2.61 6.34
N TYR A 53 -7.48 -1.61 5.52
CA TYR A 53 -7.34 -0.20 5.84
C TYR A 53 -8.62 0.57 5.47
N ASP A 54 -9.02 1.50 6.34
CA ASP A 54 -10.11 2.43 6.09
C ASP A 54 -9.64 3.87 6.37
N PRO A 55 -9.38 4.69 5.32
CA PRO A 55 -8.91 6.05 5.50
C PRO A 55 -9.93 6.94 6.25
N LYS A 56 -11.22 6.58 6.25
CA LYS A 56 -12.26 7.35 6.96
C LYS A 56 -12.13 7.21 8.48
N THR A 57 -11.58 6.10 8.97
CA THR A 57 -11.62 5.74 10.40
C THR A 57 -10.27 5.45 11.04
N ASP A 58 -9.18 5.36 10.26
CA ASP A 58 -7.84 5.01 10.73
C ASP A 58 -6.97 6.24 11.15
N PHE A 59 -7.50 7.46 11.03
CA PHE A 59 -6.79 8.66 11.48
C PHE A 59 -6.55 8.59 13.01
N ARG A 60 -5.26 8.67 13.42
CA ARG A 60 -4.79 8.59 14.82
C ARG A 60 -5.04 7.27 15.57
N LYS A 61 -5.41 6.17 14.89
CA LYS A 61 -5.60 4.85 15.54
C LYS A 61 -4.37 3.94 15.55
N ARG A 62 -3.23 4.39 15.03
CA ARG A 62 -1.94 3.75 15.30
C ARG A 62 -1.56 4.02 16.76
N ILE A 63 -2.04 3.16 17.65
CA ILE A 63 -1.39 2.92 18.93
C ILE A 63 -0.03 2.32 18.56
N VAL A 64 1.02 3.14 18.73
CA VAL A 64 2.40 2.69 18.68
C VAL A 64 2.55 1.64 19.80
N PRO A 65 3.08 0.44 19.55
CA PRO A 65 3.50 -0.44 20.65
C PRO A 65 4.60 0.22 21.48
#